data_AF-A0A552DRB0-F1
#
_entry.id   AF-A0A552DRB0-F1
#
_cell.length_a   1.000
_cell.length_b   1.000
_cell.length_c   1.000
_cell.angle_alpha   90.00
_cell.angle_beta   90.00
_cell.angle_gamma   90.00
#
_symmetry.space_group_name_H-M   'P 1'
#
loop_
_entity.id
_entity.type
_entity.pdbx_description
1 polymer ?
#
loop_
_entity_poly.entity_id
_entity_poly.type
_entity_poly.pdbx_seq_one_letter_code
_entity_poly.pdbx_strand_id
1 'polypeptide(L)'
;MVLLFTFRGVNMTLTENQKNLLRWIVKEVRADNLKEDSIWYIRTLTDCGWVDYKGSDSRPPVTFPTFDILEKYDYVIWQQKSQNQYKGALTGKAYEAVDSNFAEPDTSPKLYAENYYNFGETMTENKGNVNISGVQGNVSGIAAAGENQTMTGVALGEISGVVTNSIGQLQSTNTPEATQLATLLEQLQSAIKNESHLAPEDKAEAMEQVKTLAEAGQKPEDNALQKAAKTALKILKGTIAGLPDAAKLAESCAKLLPAIATLLSLS
;
A
#
# COMPACT_ATOMS: atom_id res chain seq x y z
N MET A 1 -27.19 -21.48 -13.38
CA MET A 1 -26.90 -20.41 -12.41
C MET A 1 -26.09 -21.02 -11.28
N VAL A 2 -24.76 -20.89 -11.35
CA VAL A 2 -23.83 -21.26 -10.28
C VAL A 2 -22.72 -20.22 -10.34
N LEU A 3 -22.69 -19.28 -9.40
CA LEU A 3 -21.59 -18.34 -9.25
C LEU A 3 -20.43 -19.07 -8.55
N LEU A 4 -19.31 -19.27 -9.26
CA LEU A 4 -18.04 -19.65 -8.66
C LEU A 4 -17.29 -18.38 -8.28
N PHE A 5 -17.31 -18.02 -6.99
CA PHE A 5 -16.36 -17.07 -6.43
C PHE A 5 -15.08 -17.84 -6.09
N THR A 6 -13.97 -17.52 -6.75
CA THR A 6 -12.65 -18.01 -6.38
C THR A 6 -11.82 -16.83 -5.88
N PHE A 7 -11.74 -16.68 -4.56
CA PHE A 7 -10.73 -15.86 -3.89
C PHE A 7 -9.49 -16.72 -3.66
N ARG A 8 -8.36 -16.32 -4.22
CA ARG A 8 -7.00 -16.87 -4.04
C ARG A 8 -6.10 -15.63 -4.04
N GLY A 9 -5.24 -15.30 -3.09
CA GLY A 9 -4.63 -15.99 -1.97
C GLY A 9 -3.23 -15.38 -1.83
N VAL A 10 -3.11 -14.16 -1.26
CA VAL A 10 -1.79 -13.58 -0.95
C VAL A 10 -1.33 -14.19 0.37
N ASN A 11 -0.23 -14.93 0.27
CA ASN A 11 0.44 -15.56 1.39
C ASN A 11 0.74 -14.53 2.49
N MET A 12 0.15 -14.77 3.66
CA MET A 12 0.13 -13.90 4.83
C MET A 12 1.39 -14.09 5.65
N THR A 13 2.18 -13.03 5.83
CA THR A 13 3.10 -12.99 6.97
C THR A 13 3.21 -11.59 7.54
N LEU A 14 2.40 -11.32 8.56
CA LEU A 14 2.75 -10.31 9.55
C LEU A 14 4.15 -10.62 10.08
N THR A 15 5.00 -9.61 10.23
CA THR A 15 6.27 -9.73 10.95
C THR A 15 6.01 -10.05 12.42
N GLU A 16 7.01 -10.60 13.13
CA GLU A 16 6.83 -10.92 14.55
C GLU A 16 6.49 -9.68 15.39
N ASN A 17 6.99 -8.50 15.03
CA ASN A 17 6.62 -7.24 15.68
C ASN A 17 5.14 -6.90 15.47
N GLN A 18 4.60 -7.10 14.25
CA GLN A 18 3.18 -6.88 13.96
C GLN A 18 2.29 -7.88 14.69
N LYS A 19 2.69 -9.16 14.71
CA LYS A 19 1.99 -10.21 15.46
C LYS A 19 1.98 -9.90 16.94
N ASN A 20 3.12 -9.51 17.51
CA ASN A 20 3.24 -9.17 18.92
C ASN A 20 2.41 -7.95 19.29
N LEU A 21 2.38 -6.92 18.43
CA LEU A 21 1.49 -5.79 18.66
C LEU A 21 0.02 -6.23 18.66
N LEU A 22 -0.42 -6.99 17.65
CA LEU A 22 -1.81 -7.42 17.56
C LEU A 22 -2.22 -8.34 18.72
N ARG A 23 -1.36 -9.28 19.13
CA ARG A 23 -1.55 -10.11 20.34
C ARG A 23 -1.73 -9.24 21.58
N TRP A 24 -0.86 -8.25 21.74
CA TRP A 24 -0.90 -7.35 22.90
C TRP A 24 -2.20 -6.53 22.92
N ILE A 25 -2.59 -5.91 21.80
CA ILE A 25 -3.84 -5.14 21.73
C ILE A 25 -5.04 -6.02 22.07
N VAL A 26 -5.16 -7.21 21.46
CA VAL A 26 -6.26 -8.16 21.73
C VAL A 26 -6.27 -8.59 23.20
N LYS A 27 -5.10 -8.87 23.79
CA LYS A 27 -4.98 -9.23 25.20
C LYS A 27 -5.48 -8.11 26.10
N GLU A 28 -5.04 -6.88 25.87
CA GLU A 28 -5.40 -5.74 26.72
C GLU A 28 -6.88 -5.33 26.56
N VAL A 29 -7.47 -5.51 25.38
CA VAL A 29 -8.91 -5.34 25.18
C VAL A 29 -9.71 -6.40 25.94
N ARG A 30 -9.30 -7.68 25.86
CA ARG A 30 -9.94 -8.78 26.62
C ARG A 30 -9.86 -8.59 28.13
N ALA A 31 -8.81 -7.92 28.60
CA ALA A 31 -8.63 -7.58 30.00
C ALA A 31 -9.36 -6.29 30.43
N ASP A 32 -10.12 -5.64 29.54
CA ASP A 32 -10.75 -4.31 29.72
C ASP A 32 -9.75 -3.20 30.09
N ASN A 33 -8.47 -3.38 29.75
CA ASN A 33 -7.42 -2.37 29.90
C ASN A 33 -7.39 -1.38 28.71
N LEU A 34 -7.97 -1.78 27.57
CA LEU A 34 -8.23 -0.96 26.38
C LEU A 34 -9.70 -1.12 25.96
N LYS A 35 -10.31 -0.07 25.39
CA LYS A 35 -11.69 -0.12 24.87
C LYS A 35 -11.69 -0.59 23.42
N GLU A 36 -12.35 -1.72 23.16
CA GLU A 36 -12.39 -2.43 21.87
C GLU A 36 -12.78 -1.55 20.67
N ASP A 37 -13.80 -0.72 20.86
CA ASP A 37 -14.41 0.17 19.85
C ASP A 37 -13.79 1.58 19.84
N SER A 38 -12.79 1.81 20.70
CA SER A 38 -12.22 3.12 20.94
C SER A 38 -10.80 3.07 21.48
N ILE A 39 -9.92 2.35 20.79
CA ILE A 39 -8.50 2.26 21.11
C ILE A 39 -7.81 3.54 20.67
N TRP A 40 -7.49 4.41 21.62
CA TRP A 40 -6.83 5.67 21.31
C TRP A 40 -5.31 5.55 21.36
N TYR A 41 -4.66 6.03 20.31
CA TYR A 41 -3.21 6.12 20.21
C TYR A 41 -2.80 7.55 19.89
N ILE A 42 -1.93 8.11 20.73
CA ILE A 42 -1.35 9.44 20.53
C ILE A 42 0.11 9.28 20.15
N ARG A 43 0.54 10.07 19.18
CA ARG A 43 1.93 10.16 18.77
C ARG A 43 2.33 11.61 18.56
N THR A 44 3.25 12.09 19.37
CA THR A 44 3.91 13.39 19.22
C THR A 44 5.40 13.19 18.90
N LEU A 45 6.13 14.27 18.68
CA LEU A 45 7.58 14.22 18.44
C LEU A 45 8.36 13.68 19.65
N THR A 46 7.81 13.80 20.86
CA THR A 46 8.49 13.50 22.12
C THR A 46 7.84 12.36 22.90
N ASP A 47 6.62 11.96 22.54
CA ASP A 47 5.82 11.01 23.31
C ASP A 47 4.92 10.16 22.40
N CYS A 48 4.75 8.89 22.74
CA CYS A 48 3.84 7.98 22.06
C CYS A 48 3.19 7.04 23.06
N GLY A 49 1.88 6.84 22.95
CA GLY A 49 1.16 6.10 23.98
C GLY A 49 -0.29 5.78 23.65
N TRP A 50 -0.76 4.73 24.32
CA TRP A 50 -2.16 4.32 24.34
C TRP A 50 -2.89 5.16 25.39
N VAL A 51 -3.91 5.90 24.96
CA VAL A 51 -4.70 6.75 25.86
C VAL A 51 -5.60 5.87 26.71
N ASP A 52 -5.76 6.25 27.97
CA ASP A 52 -6.60 5.55 28.94
C ASP A 52 -6.24 4.07 29.14
N TYR A 53 -5.01 3.67 28.78
CA TYR A 53 -4.50 2.33 29.03
C TYR A 53 -4.34 2.10 30.53
N LYS A 54 -5.07 1.12 31.07
CA LYS A 54 -5.09 0.82 32.51
C LYS A 54 -4.19 -0.33 32.93
N GLY A 55 -3.60 -1.04 31.95
CA GLY A 55 -2.74 -2.17 32.23
C GLY A 55 -1.32 -1.77 32.63
N SER A 56 -0.53 -2.76 33.01
CA SER A 56 0.86 -2.59 33.45
C SER A 56 1.87 -3.34 32.59
N ASP A 57 1.41 -4.00 31.53
CA ASP A 57 2.23 -4.79 30.64
C ASP A 57 3.18 -3.91 29.81
N SER A 58 4.35 -4.47 29.51
CA SER A 58 5.30 -3.82 28.62
C SER A 58 4.70 -3.67 27.23
N ARG A 59 4.60 -2.42 26.77
CA ARG A 59 4.02 -2.08 25.48
C ARG A 59 5.00 -2.50 24.37
N PRO A 60 4.56 -3.26 23.35
CA PRO A 60 5.40 -3.57 22.21
C PRO A 60 5.69 -2.29 21.41
N PRO A 61 6.85 -2.22 20.73
CA PRO A 61 7.21 -1.06 19.93
C PRO A 61 6.22 -0.88 18.77
N VAL A 62 5.70 0.34 18.64
CA VAL A 62 4.77 0.71 17.58
C VAL A 62 5.52 1.47 16.49
N THR A 63 5.50 0.96 15.26
CA THR A 63 6.00 1.66 14.08
C THR A 63 4.84 1.98 13.13
N PHE A 64 4.94 3.08 12.37
CA PHE A 64 3.91 3.45 11.38
C PHE A 64 3.56 2.33 10.39
N PRO A 65 4.54 1.63 9.80
CA PRO A 65 4.24 0.49 8.92
C PRO A 65 3.42 -0.60 9.60
N THR A 66 3.46 -0.70 10.93
CA THR A 66 2.65 -1.67 11.68
C THR A 66 1.17 -1.28 11.68
N PHE A 67 0.84 0.01 11.85
CA PHE A 67 -0.55 0.47 11.83
C PHE A 67 -1.18 0.26 10.46
N ASP A 68 -0.48 0.69 9.41
CA ASP A 68 -0.92 0.56 8.02
C ASP A 68 -1.13 -0.90 7.64
N ILE A 69 -0.26 -1.80 8.11
CA ILE A 69 -0.37 -3.23 7.82
C ILE A 69 -1.53 -3.89 8.58
N LEU A 70 -1.73 -3.55 9.85
CA LEU A 70 -2.87 -4.09 10.62
C LEU A 70 -4.22 -3.64 10.04
N GLU A 71 -4.29 -2.42 9.52
CA GLU A 71 -5.47 -1.90 8.83
C GLU A 71 -5.65 -2.49 7.43
N LYS A 72 -4.57 -2.61 6.65
CA LYS A 72 -4.59 -3.26 5.33
C LYS A 72 -5.15 -4.68 5.40
N TYR A 73 -4.87 -5.41 6.48
CA TYR A 73 -5.37 -6.77 6.69
C TYR A 73 -6.66 -6.84 7.50
N ASP A 74 -7.32 -5.70 7.71
CA ASP A 74 -8.64 -5.64 8.35
C ASP A 74 -8.62 -6.23 9.77
N TYR A 75 -7.51 -6.10 10.49
CA TYR A 75 -7.42 -6.46 11.91
C TYR A 75 -7.82 -5.30 12.80
N VAL A 76 -7.47 -4.07 12.41
CA VAL A 76 -7.82 -2.85 13.14
C VAL A 76 -8.24 -1.78 12.14
N ILE A 77 -9.36 -1.11 12.38
CA ILE A 77 -9.77 0.05 11.58
C ILE A 77 -9.29 1.30 12.30
N TRP A 78 -8.45 2.12 11.67
CA TRP A 78 -7.96 3.36 12.26
C TRP A 78 -8.71 4.57 11.73
N GLN A 79 -8.99 5.52 12.62
CA GLN A 79 -9.54 6.81 12.29
C GLN A 79 -8.60 7.88 12.84
N GLN A 80 -7.95 8.63 11.95
CA GLN A 80 -7.20 9.80 12.37
C GLN A 80 -8.18 10.90 12.81
N LYS A 81 -8.07 11.33 14.07
CA LYS A 81 -8.93 12.37 14.67
C LYS A 81 -8.24 13.73 14.70
N SER A 82 -6.92 13.74 14.73
CA SER A 82 -6.08 14.93 14.53
C SER A 82 -4.70 14.49 14.04
N GLN A 83 -3.80 15.45 13.77
CA GLN A 83 -2.45 15.18 13.26
C GLN A 83 -1.70 14.08 14.02
N ASN A 84 -1.97 13.95 15.32
CA ASN A 84 -1.23 13.10 16.25
C ASN A 84 -2.11 12.11 17.02
N GLN A 85 -3.40 11.99 16.67
CA GLN A 85 -4.34 11.16 17.42
C GLN A 85 -5.09 10.21 16.48
N TYR A 86 -5.06 8.93 16.84
CA TYR A 86 -5.69 7.86 16.09
C TYR A 86 -6.65 7.13 17.02
N LYS A 87 -7.85 6.84 16.53
CA LYS A 87 -8.84 6.02 17.20
C LYS A 87 -9.02 4.73 16.41
N GLY A 88 -8.71 3.61 17.02
CA GLY A 88 -8.80 2.27 16.45
C GLY A 88 -10.02 1.50 16.95
N ALA A 89 -10.53 0.60 16.12
CA ALA A 89 -11.48 -0.43 16.51
C ALA A 89 -10.97 -1.81 16.05
N LEU A 90 -10.96 -2.80 16.95
CA LEU A 90 -10.65 -4.18 16.56
C LEU A 90 -11.77 -4.78 15.72
N THR A 91 -11.41 -5.65 14.79
CA THR A 91 -12.37 -6.45 14.01
C THR A 91 -12.41 -7.89 14.54
N GLY A 92 -13.43 -8.66 14.11
CA GLY A 92 -13.48 -10.10 14.38
C GLY A 92 -12.23 -10.86 13.91
N LYS A 93 -11.61 -10.44 12.81
CA LYS A 93 -10.40 -11.06 12.25
C LYS A 93 -9.20 -10.94 13.17
N ALA A 94 -9.09 -9.86 13.96
CA ALA A 94 -7.99 -9.71 14.91
C ALA A 94 -8.04 -10.80 15.99
N TYR A 95 -9.23 -11.09 16.51
CA TYR A 95 -9.42 -12.14 17.50
C TYR A 95 -9.17 -13.52 16.91
N GLU A 96 -9.75 -13.80 15.73
CA GLU A 96 -9.54 -15.08 15.04
C GLU A 96 -8.06 -15.33 14.77
N ALA A 97 -7.32 -14.32 14.31
CA ALA A 97 -5.89 -14.43 14.04
C ALA A 97 -5.06 -14.61 15.31
N VAL A 98 -5.40 -13.95 16.42
CA VAL A 98 -4.68 -14.14 17.69
C VAL A 98 -4.97 -15.52 18.29
N ASP A 99 -6.22 -15.96 18.27
CA ASP A 99 -6.66 -17.25 18.82
C ASP A 99 -6.13 -18.44 18.00
N SER A 100 -6.01 -18.29 16.68
CA SER A 100 -5.37 -19.29 15.81
C SER A 100 -3.85 -19.28 15.89
N ASN A 101 -3.26 -18.40 16.71
CA ASN A 101 -1.83 -18.09 16.72
C ASN A 101 -1.29 -17.75 15.31
N PHE A 102 -2.08 -16.99 14.55
CA PHE A 102 -1.81 -16.59 13.18
C PHE A 102 -1.63 -17.76 12.23
N ALA A 103 -2.19 -18.92 12.55
CA ALA A 103 -2.44 -19.95 11.55
C ALA A 103 -3.38 -19.36 10.48
N GLU A 104 -3.20 -19.81 9.24
CA GLU A 104 -4.01 -19.32 8.11
C GLU A 104 -5.49 -19.30 8.51
N PRO A 105 -6.15 -18.14 8.41
CA PRO A 105 -7.54 -18.02 8.81
C PRO A 105 -8.35 -18.94 7.91
N ASP A 106 -9.23 -19.72 8.53
CA ASP A 106 -10.19 -20.54 7.81
C ASP A 106 -10.98 -19.63 6.86
N THR A 107 -10.70 -19.77 5.56
CA THR A 107 -11.30 -18.95 4.49
C THR A 107 -12.72 -19.37 4.15
N SER A 108 -13.31 -20.29 4.94
CA SER A 108 -14.71 -20.64 4.88
C SER A 108 -15.58 -19.38 5.06
N PRO A 109 -16.57 -19.11 4.19
CA PRO A 109 -17.45 -17.96 4.33
C PRO A 109 -18.23 -18.05 5.64
N LYS A 110 -17.79 -17.31 6.66
CA LYS A 110 -18.57 -17.14 7.89
C LYS A 110 -19.51 -15.96 7.70
N LEU A 111 -20.80 -16.24 7.58
CA LEU A 111 -21.85 -15.23 7.70
C LEU A 111 -21.87 -14.72 9.14
N TYR A 112 -21.30 -13.55 9.38
CA TYR A 112 -21.56 -12.80 10.59
C TYR A 112 -22.69 -11.81 10.31
N ALA A 113 -23.80 -11.97 11.03
CA ALA A 113 -24.95 -11.09 10.94
C ALA A 113 -24.56 -9.66 11.37
N GLU A 114 -24.71 -8.72 10.45
CA GLU A 114 -24.54 -7.29 10.67
C GLU A 114 -25.58 -6.75 11.65
N ASN A 115 -25.13 -6.24 12.79
CA ASN A 115 -25.87 -5.21 13.53
C ASN A 115 -25.09 -3.90 13.42
N TYR A 116 -25.12 -3.29 12.22
CA TYR A 116 -24.60 -1.95 12.04
C TYR A 116 -25.57 -0.93 12.65
N TYR A 117 -25.14 -0.30 13.74
CA TYR A 117 -25.75 0.91 14.26
C TYR A 117 -25.62 2.01 13.19
N ASN A 118 -26.77 2.39 12.63
CA ASN A 118 -26.93 3.63 11.88
C ASN A 118 -26.70 4.79 12.84
N PHE A 119 -25.70 5.64 12.56
CA PHE A 119 -25.72 7.03 13.02
C PHE A 119 -25.69 7.92 11.79
N GLY A 120 -26.88 8.39 11.43
CA GLY A 120 -27.03 9.49 10.52
C GLY A 120 -26.71 10.79 11.25
N GLU A 121 -25.85 11.61 10.65
CA GLU A 121 -26.05 13.04 10.62
C GLU A 121 -25.84 13.51 9.19
N THR A 122 -26.86 14.18 8.67
CA THR A 122 -26.87 14.89 7.39
C THR A 122 -25.74 15.91 7.32
N MET A 123 -24.97 15.89 6.24
CA MET A 123 -23.92 16.87 5.96
C MET A 123 -24.48 18.29 5.95
N THR A 124 -23.89 19.16 6.78
CA THR A 124 -24.06 20.61 6.67
C THR A 124 -23.28 21.10 5.45
N GLU A 125 -23.94 21.87 4.59
CA GLU A 125 -23.43 22.40 3.33
C GLU A 125 -22.17 23.27 3.55
N ASN A 126 -20.99 22.81 3.09
CA ASN A 126 -19.82 23.66 2.97
C ASN A 126 -19.70 24.16 1.52
N LYS A 127 -20.05 25.42 1.29
CA LYS A 127 -19.85 26.13 0.02
C LYS A 127 -18.38 26.54 -0.14
N GLY A 128 -17.53 25.56 -0.41
CA GLY A 128 -16.21 25.77 -1.02
C GLY A 128 -16.27 25.43 -2.50
N ASN A 129 -15.85 26.34 -3.37
CA ASN A 129 -15.92 26.13 -4.82
C ASN A 129 -15.06 24.94 -5.24
N VAL A 130 -15.69 23.80 -5.56
CA VAL A 130 -15.07 22.71 -6.30
C VAL A 130 -15.29 23.01 -7.78
N ASN A 131 -14.26 23.50 -8.47
CA ASN A 131 -14.33 23.68 -9.91
C ASN A 131 -13.90 22.40 -10.62
N ILE A 132 -14.86 21.50 -10.87
CA ILE A 132 -14.70 20.39 -11.82
C ILE A 132 -15.59 20.74 -13.02
N SER A 133 -15.06 21.54 -13.93
CA SER A 133 -15.70 21.83 -15.21
C SER A 133 -15.31 20.75 -16.22
N GLY A 134 -15.99 19.62 -16.13
CA GLY A 134 -16.33 18.71 -17.24
C GLY A 134 -15.20 18.10 -18.06
N VAL A 135 -14.71 16.91 -17.64
CA VAL A 135 -14.26 15.88 -18.58
C VAL A 135 -14.66 14.50 -18.06
N GLN A 136 -15.45 13.79 -18.87
CA GLN A 136 -15.66 12.35 -18.81
C GLN A 136 -14.40 11.69 -19.40
N GLY A 137 -13.38 11.47 -18.57
CA GLY A 137 -12.09 10.93 -19.00
C GLY A 137 -11.10 10.84 -17.84
N ASN A 138 -10.21 9.85 -17.93
CA ASN A 138 -9.16 9.49 -16.97
C ASN A 138 -8.50 10.73 -16.34
N VAL A 139 -8.46 10.83 -15.00
CA VAL A 139 -7.67 11.88 -14.31
C VAL A 139 -6.20 11.48 -14.35
N SER A 140 -5.59 11.66 -15.52
CA SER A 140 -4.15 11.64 -15.72
C SER A 140 -3.77 13.08 -16.08
N GLY A 141 -3.35 13.87 -15.09
CA GLY A 141 -3.00 15.26 -15.33
C GLY A 141 -3.16 16.18 -14.12
N ILE A 142 -2.26 16.04 -13.15
CA ILE A 142 -1.70 17.22 -12.50
C ILE A 142 -0.19 17.13 -12.73
N ALA A 143 0.23 17.25 -14.00
CA ALA A 143 1.59 17.62 -14.28
C ALA A 143 1.68 19.11 -13.95
N ALA A 144 2.36 19.44 -12.84
CA ALA A 144 2.73 20.79 -12.51
C ALA A 144 3.72 21.30 -13.58
N ALA A 145 3.19 21.85 -14.67
CA ALA A 145 3.94 22.74 -15.55
C ALA A 145 4.09 24.08 -14.83
N GLY A 146 5.06 24.14 -13.93
CA GLY A 146 5.43 25.34 -13.19
C GLY A 146 6.91 25.26 -12.84
N GLU A 147 7.73 25.96 -13.60
CA GLU A 147 9.15 26.17 -13.32
C GLU A 147 9.31 26.62 -11.85
N ASN A 148 10.09 25.86 -11.07
CA ASN A 148 10.57 26.22 -9.73
C ASN A 148 9.71 25.88 -8.50
N GLN A 149 8.86 24.85 -8.55
CA GLN A 149 8.46 24.14 -7.31
C GLN A 149 9.25 22.85 -7.22
N THR A 150 10.21 22.82 -6.29
CA THR A 150 10.92 21.60 -5.88
C THR A 150 9.89 20.47 -5.69
N MET A 151 10.14 19.33 -6.32
CA MET A 151 9.25 18.16 -6.35
C MET A 151 9.27 17.49 -4.96
N THR A 152 8.66 18.16 -4.00
CA THR A 152 8.89 18.01 -2.56
C THR A 152 8.08 16.87 -1.97
N GLY A 153 8.47 15.61 -2.19
CA GLY A 153 8.02 14.46 -1.39
C GLY A 153 6.55 14.03 -1.51
N VAL A 154 5.59 14.97 -1.58
CA VAL A 154 4.15 14.79 -1.78
C VAL A 154 3.88 14.15 -3.13
N ALA A 155 4.50 14.67 -4.20
CA ALA A 155 4.39 14.10 -5.55
C ALA A 155 4.94 12.66 -5.63
N LEU A 156 6.05 12.36 -4.93
CA LEU A 156 6.61 11.01 -4.85
C LEU A 156 5.72 10.05 -4.04
N GLY A 157 5.03 10.56 -3.01
CA GLY A 157 4.04 9.79 -2.25
C GLY A 157 2.84 9.41 -3.10
N GLU A 158 2.26 10.38 -3.82
CA GLU A 158 1.11 10.18 -4.70
C GLU A 158 1.42 9.18 -5.82
N ILE A 159 2.54 9.36 -6.54
CA ILE A 159 2.93 8.45 -7.62
C ILE A 159 3.27 7.05 -7.10
N SER A 160 3.89 6.93 -5.92
CA SER A 160 4.14 5.64 -5.29
C SER A 160 2.82 4.94 -4.93
N GLY A 161 1.80 5.68 -4.50
CA GLY A 161 0.47 5.14 -4.24
C GLY A 161 -0.20 4.60 -5.51
N VAL A 162 -0.14 5.38 -6.60
CA VAL A 162 -0.67 4.97 -7.91
C VAL A 162 0.06 3.72 -8.44
N VAL A 163 1.39 3.68 -8.36
CA VAL A 163 2.19 2.50 -8.76
C VAL A 163 1.79 1.27 -7.96
N THR A 164 1.67 1.41 -6.63
CA THR A 164 1.25 0.32 -5.75
C THR A 164 -0.12 -0.22 -6.15
N ASN A 165 -1.06 0.66 -6.51
CA ASN A 165 -2.37 0.25 -7.00
C ASN A 165 -2.28 -0.50 -8.33
N SER A 166 -1.56 0.02 -9.33
CA SER A 166 -1.38 -0.64 -10.63
C SER A 166 -0.70 -2.00 -10.52
N ILE A 167 0.27 -2.15 -9.59
CA ILE A 167 0.90 -3.45 -9.31
C ILE A 167 -0.08 -4.41 -8.62
N GLY A 168 -0.87 -3.93 -7.65
CA GLY A 168 -1.90 -4.76 -7.01
C GLY A 168 -2.96 -5.29 -8.00
N GLN A 169 -3.26 -4.52 -9.05
CA GLN A 169 -4.17 -4.95 -10.11
C GLN A 169 -3.58 -6.11 -10.95
N LEU A 170 -2.26 -6.19 -11.13
CA LEU A 170 -1.62 -7.36 -11.78
C LEU A 170 -1.86 -8.64 -10.99
N GLN A 171 -1.72 -8.57 -9.67
CA GLN A 171 -1.95 -9.71 -8.76
C GLN A 171 -3.41 -10.19 -8.80
N SER A 172 -4.34 -9.32 -9.21
CA SER A 172 -5.77 -9.65 -9.32
C SER A 172 -6.11 -10.50 -10.55
N THR A 173 -5.18 -10.61 -11.53
CA THR A 173 -5.40 -11.41 -12.76
C THR A 173 -5.18 -12.92 -12.57
N ASN A 174 -4.66 -13.35 -11.42
CA ASN A 174 -4.45 -14.76 -11.03
C ASN A 174 -3.58 -15.61 -11.98
N THR A 175 -2.82 -15.02 -12.91
CA THR A 175 -1.84 -15.76 -13.71
C THR A 175 -0.49 -15.82 -12.99
N PRO A 176 0.26 -16.95 -13.11
CA PRO A 176 1.62 -17.04 -12.60
C PRO A 176 2.52 -15.91 -13.10
N GLU A 177 2.40 -15.56 -14.38
CA GLU A 177 3.20 -14.53 -15.05
C GLU A 177 2.91 -13.12 -14.49
N ALA A 178 1.64 -12.78 -14.27
CA ALA A 178 1.28 -11.47 -13.71
C ALA A 178 1.65 -11.36 -12.23
N THR A 179 1.57 -12.45 -11.47
CA THR A 179 2.02 -12.50 -10.07
C THR A 179 3.53 -12.34 -9.97
N GLN A 180 4.27 -13.00 -10.87
CA GLN A 180 5.72 -12.86 -10.95
C GLN A 180 6.12 -11.45 -11.40
N LEU A 181 5.43 -10.89 -12.39
CA LEU A 181 5.66 -9.51 -12.85
C LEU A 181 5.41 -8.51 -11.71
N ALA A 182 4.31 -8.64 -10.97
CA ALA A 182 4.01 -7.79 -9.83
C ALA A 182 5.13 -7.84 -8.78
N THR A 183 5.63 -9.03 -8.46
CA THR A 183 6.75 -9.21 -7.51
C THR A 183 8.01 -8.48 -7.98
N LEU A 184 8.36 -8.59 -9.26
CA LEU A 184 9.53 -7.90 -9.82
C LEU A 184 9.34 -6.37 -9.84
N LEU A 185 8.13 -5.88 -10.08
CA LEU A 185 7.81 -4.46 -10.07
C LEU A 185 7.80 -3.87 -8.65
N GLU A 186 7.37 -4.61 -7.63
CA GLU A 186 7.50 -4.22 -6.22
C GLU A 186 8.97 -4.10 -5.80
N GLN A 187 9.81 -5.05 -6.23
CA GLN A 187 11.25 -5.00 -6.00
C GLN A 187 11.89 -3.79 -6.68
N LEU A 188 11.51 -3.51 -7.93
CA LEU A 188 11.99 -2.34 -8.67
C LEU A 188 11.54 -1.02 -8.03
N GLN A 189 10.26 -0.91 -7.66
CA GLN A 189 9.71 0.25 -6.92
C GLN A 189 10.50 0.51 -5.64
N SER A 190 10.75 -0.54 -4.85
CA SER A 190 11.51 -0.44 -3.60
C SER A 190 12.95 0.01 -3.84
N ALA A 191 13.61 -0.55 -4.86
CA ALA A 191 14.97 -0.18 -5.21
C ALA A 191 15.07 1.31 -5.60
N ILE A 192 14.14 1.80 -6.43
CA ILE A 192 14.10 3.22 -6.85
C ILE A 192 13.86 4.15 -5.65
N LYS A 193 12.91 3.80 -4.77
CA LYS A 193 12.58 4.60 -3.58
C LYS A 193 13.80 4.78 -2.68
N ASN A 194 14.56 3.70 -2.48
CA ASN A 194 15.68 3.63 -1.55
C ASN A 194 17.03 4.05 -2.14
N GLU A 195 17.13 4.33 -3.45
CA GLU A 195 18.39 4.77 -4.07
C GLU A 195 18.72 6.20 -3.65
N SER A 196 19.85 6.40 -2.97
CA SER A 196 20.27 7.72 -2.49
C SER A 196 20.90 8.59 -3.58
N HIS A 197 21.43 7.98 -4.64
CA HIS A 197 22.10 8.69 -5.74
C HIS A 197 21.15 9.20 -6.83
N LEU A 198 19.85 8.94 -6.67
CA LEU A 198 18.82 9.36 -7.62
C LEU A 198 18.13 10.62 -7.08
N ALA A 199 18.10 11.67 -7.90
CA ALA A 199 17.41 12.91 -7.55
C ALA A 199 15.88 12.66 -7.41
N PRO A 200 15.15 13.44 -6.60
CA PRO A 200 13.71 13.28 -6.44
C PRO A 200 12.93 13.29 -7.76
N GLU A 201 13.35 14.13 -8.71
CA GLU A 201 12.75 14.26 -10.04
C GLU A 201 12.95 12.97 -10.85
N ASP A 202 14.20 12.48 -10.90
CA ASP A 202 14.54 11.22 -11.57
C ASP A 202 13.82 10.01 -10.93
N LYS A 203 13.58 10.05 -9.61
CA LYS A 203 12.81 9.01 -8.90
C LYS A 203 11.35 9.03 -9.32
N ALA A 204 10.76 10.21 -9.49
CA ALA A 204 9.38 10.34 -9.92
C ALA A 204 9.23 9.81 -11.34
N GLU A 205 10.12 10.22 -12.26
CA GLU A 205 10.13 9.74 -13.64
C GLU A 205 10.31 8.22 -13.71
N ALA A 206 11.27 7.67 -12.95
CA ALA A 206 11.47 6.23 -12.87
C ALA A 206 10.21 5.50 -12.34
N MET A 207 9.50 6.10 -11.39
CA MET A 207 8.25 5.56 -10.83
C MET A 207 7.11 5.59 -11.87
N GLU A 208 7.03 6.62 -12.72
CA GLU A 208 6.10 6.65 -13.87
C GLU A 208 6.38 5.49 -14.85
N GLN A 209 7.65 5.16 -15.05
CA GLN A 209 8.02 4.02 -15.88
C GLN A 209 7.58 2.70 -15.24
N VAL A 210 7.74 2.53 -13.92
CA VAL A 210 7.22 1.34 -13.20
C VAL A 210 5.70 1.21 -13.35
N LYS A 211 4.95 2.32 -13.26
CA LYS A 211 3.50 2.34 -13.53
C LYS A 211 3.19 1.81 -14.94
N THR A 212 3.89 2.32 -15.95
CA THR A 212 3.68 1.95 -17.35
C THR A 212 3.93 0.46 -17.58
N LEU A 213 4.96 -0.11 -16.94
CA LEU A 213 5.23 -1.55 -16.98
C LEU A 213 4.11 -2.36 -16.32
N ALA A 214 3.55 -1.87 -15.21
CA ALA A 214 2.42 -2.52 -14.56
C ALA A 214 1.17 -2.52 -15.44
N GLU A 215 0.83 -1.38 -16.05
CA GLU A 215 -0.34 -1.26 -16.95
C GLU A 215 -0.22 -2.15 -18.19
N ALA A 216 0.97 -2.26 -18.77
CA ALA A 216 1.21 -3.17 -19.90
C ALA A 216 1.05 -4.65 -19.52
N GLY A 217 1.41 -5.03 -18.29
CA GLY A 217 1.18 -6.39 -17.79
C GLY A 217 -0.29 -6.71 -17.54
N GLN A 218 -1.13 -5.70 -17.27
CA GLN A 218 -2.58 -5.90 -17.09
C GLN A 218 -3.30 -6.15 -18.41
N LYS A 219 -2.75 -5.61 -19.51
CA LYS A 219 -3.34 -5.67 -20.87
C LYS A 219 -2.27 -6.11 -21.87
N PRO A 220 -1.79 -7.36 -21.79
CA PRO A 220 -0.69 -7.84 -22.61
C PRO A 220 -0.97 -7.74 -24.13
N GLU A 221 -2.23 -7.78 -24.54
CA GLU A 221 -2.70 -7.64 -25.92
C GLU A 221 -2.70 -6.21 -26.47
N ASP A 222 -2.55 -5.19 -25.60
CA ASP A 222 -2.56 -3.79 -26.02
C ASP A 222 -1.20 -3.37 -26.61
N ASN A 223 -1.13 -3.31 -27.93
CA ASN A 223 0.08 -2.92 -28.66
C ASN A 223 0.61 -1.52 -28.31
N ALA A 224 -0.24 -0.58 -27.91
CA ALA A 224 0.19 0.76 -27.52
C ALA A 224 0.87 0.71 -26.15
N LEU A 225 0.28 -0.03 -25.19
CA LEU A 225 0.88 -0.25 -23.87
C LEU A 225 2.18 -1.06 -23.96
N GLN A 226 2.27 -2.06 -24.85
CA GLN A 226 3.52 -2.79 -25.09
C GLN A 226 4.63 -1.88 -25.64
N LYS A 227 4.31 -0.95 -26.55
CA LYS A 227 5.28 0.04 -27.03
C LYS A 227 5.70 1.01 -25.92
N ALA A 228 4.74 1.47 -25.11
CA ALA A 228 5.02 2.32 -23.96
C ALA A 228 5.94 1.60 -22.96
N ALA A 229 5.70 0.32 -22.69
CA ALA A 229 6.54 -0.50 -21.82
C ALA A 229 7.96 -0.70 -22.38
N LYS A 230 8.14 -0.86 -23.70
CA LYS A 230 9.49 -0.85 -24.32
C LYS A 230 10.21 0.47 -24.10
N THR A 231 9.49 1.59 -24.22
CA THR A 231 10.05 2.91 -23.94
C THR A 231 10.40 3.06 -22.46
N ALA A 232 9.51 2.63 -21.55
CA ALA A 232 9.75 2.64 -20.11
C ALA A 232 11.00 1.86 -19.71
N LEU A 233 11.22 0.68 -20.30
CA LEU A 233 12.46 -0.09 -20.10
C LEU A 233 13.70 0.65 -20.58
N LYS A 234 13.64 1.39 -21.69
CA LYS A 234 14.77 2.18 -22.20
C LYS A 234 15.07 3.37 -21.29
N ILE A 235 14.03 4.07 -20.83
CA ILE A 235 14.16 5.20 -19.90
C ILE A 235 14.80 4.71 -18.61
N LEU A 236 14.26 3.65 -17.99
CA LEU A 236 14.83 3.07 -16.77
C LEU A 236 16.31 2.71 -16.95
N LYS A 237 16.67 2.03 -18.05
CA LYS A 237 18.08 1.72 -18.36
C LYS A 237 18.94 2.98 -18.47
N GLY A 238 18.43 4.04 -19.09
CA GLY A 238 19.09 5.33 -19.18
C GLY A 238 19.30 5.99 -17.82
N THR A 239 18.25 6.05 -16.99
CA THR A 239 18.30 6.56 -15.61
C THR A 239 19.37 5.83 -14.80
N ILE A 240 19.45 4.50 -14.95
CA ILE A 240 20.42 3.67 -14.22
C ILE A 240 21.84 3.85 -14.74
N ALA A 241 22.02 4.05 -16.05
CA ALA A 241 23.35 4.25 -16.65
C ALA A 241 24.04 5.53 -16.16
N GLY A 242 23.27 6.50 -15.63
CA GLY A 242 23.80 7.69 -14.99
C GLY A 242 24.25 7.50 -13.54
N LEU A 243 24.01 6.32 -12.94
CA LEU A 243 24.35 6.04 -11.56
C LEU A 243 25.79 5.53 -11.42
N PRO A 244 26.44 5.74 -10.25
CA PRO A 244 27.71 5.09 -9.95
C PRO A 244 27.59 3.56 -10.00
N ASP A 245 28.65 2.87 -10.44
CA ASP A 245 28.68 1.40 -10.50
C ASP A 245 28.41 0.71 -9.14
N ALA A 246 28.70 1.39 -8.03
CA ALA A 246 28.42 0.92 -6.67
C ALA A 246 26.97 1.14 -6.20
N ALA A 247 26.10 1.73 -7.03
CA ALA A 247 24.70 1.98 -6.70
C ALA A 247 23.92 0.66 -6.64
N LYS A 248 23.21 0.44 -5.53
CA LYS A 248 22.42 -0.79 -5.32
C LYS A 248 21.29 -0.91 -6.33
N LEU A 249 20.77 0.21 -6.82
CA LEU A 249 19.76 0.21 -7.88
C LEU A 249 20.33 -0.33 -9.20
N ALA A 250 21.57 0.01 -9.56
CA ALA A 250 22.19 -0.49 -10.79
C ALA A 250 22.33 -2.01 -10.78
N GLU A 251 22.80 -2.58 -9.67
CA GLU A 251 22.87 -4.03 -9.48
C GLU A 251 21.48 -4.70 -9.53
N SER A 252 20.51 -4.10 -8.85
CA SER A 252 19.13 -4.63 -8.82
C SER A 252 18.52 -4.65 -10.22
N CYS A 253 18.65 -3.56 -10.96
CA CYS A 253 18.04 -3.43 -12.28
C CYS A 253 18.72 -4.27 -13.36
N ALA A 254 20.02 -4.59 -13.22
CA ALA A 254 20.69 -5.56 -14.09
C ALA A 254 20.00 -6.94 -14.05
N LYS A 255 19.35 -7.29 -12.94
CA LYS A 255 18.60 -8.53 -12.76
C LYS A 255 17.11 -8.35 -13.07
N LEU A 256 16.50 -7.27 -12.55
CA LEU A 256 15.05 -7.04 -12.63
C LEU A 256 14.58 -6.68 -14.05
N LEU A 257 15.28 -5.78 -14.76
CA LEU A 257 14.79 -5.27 -16.05
C LEU A 257 14.74 -6.36 -17.13
N PRO A 258 15.74 -7.25 -17.28
CA PRO A 258 15.63 -8.37 -18.22
C PRO A 258 14.47 -9.31 -17.88
N ALA A 259 14.28 -9.65 -16.61
CA ALA A 259 13.20 -10.55 -16.18
C ALA A 259 11.81 -9.95 -16.46
N ILE A 260 11.63 -8.65 -16.17
CA ILE A 260 10.40 -7.91 -16.50
C ILE A 260 10.17 -7.88 -18.02
N ALA A 261 11.21 -7.62 -18.81
CA ALA A 261 11.10 -7.60 -20.27
C ALA A 261 10.67 -8.96 -20.83
N THR A 262 11.18 -10.07 -20.28
CA THR A 262 10.77 -11.42 -20.67
C THR A 262 9.30 -11.69 -20.36
N LEU A 263 8.83 -11.34 -19.15
CA LEU A 263 7.42 -11.58 -18.77
C LEU A 263 6.43 -10.75 -19.60
N LEU A 264 6.85 -9.56 -20.03
CA LEU A 264 6.05 -8.71 -20.92
C LEU A 264 6.23 -9.05 -22.40
N SER A 265 7.04 -10.05 -22.75
CA SER A 265 7.36 -10.40 -24.15
C SER A 265 7.97 -9.22 -24.95
N LEU A 266 8.81 -8.43 -24.27
CA LEU A 266 9.44 -7.20 -24.79
C LEU A 266 10.92 -7.36 -25.15
N SER A 267 11.49 -8.52 -24.84
CA SER A 267 12.88 -8.89 -25.11
C SER A 267 13.25 -8.81 -26.59
#